data_AF-A0A8T9DBR5-F1
#
_entry.id   AF-A0A8T9DBR5-F1
#
_cell.length_a   1.000
_cell.length_b   1.000
_cell.length_c   1.000
_cell.angle_alpha   90.00
_cell.angle_beta   90.00
_cell.angle_gamma   90.00
#
_symmetry.space_group_name_H-M   'P 1'
#
loop_
_entity.id
_entity.type
_entity.pdbx_description
1 polymer ?
#
loop_
_entity_poly.entity_id
_entity_poly.type
_entity_poly.pdbx_seq_one_letter_code
_entity_poly.pdbx_strand_id
1 'polypeptide(L)'
;MTRTAAQRILESSRHATRLTGVLQEPQKPLHPYLLRRTYKRHCERMRRFIRETQAMRERVEMIVQVLRQLMVVETFNAVLKAEGLATMPAEVAERLSASQGFSPRGRLDQTVMPSEPLIAGICPEAVEILEDFGVHPKIFGLLKKGTPSRQVEAAKLMVALDRVTFISARVIIALTPQSKLADPSIPRQHFFGIDTDTLAAMEIEFGALSHEFLDANACRGVWSLELVATSAYFNRLMNNLNVVRYLAHSFPKQFAEFHGLADPGIYDSLADTQGES
;
A
#
# COMPACT_ATOMS: atom_id res chain seq x y z
N MET A 1 -4.70 39.77 -11.60
CA MET A 1 -5.28 38.43 -11.84
C MET A 1 -4.22 37.40 -11.52
N THR A 2 -4.42 36.63 -10.46
CA THR A 2 -3.43 35.69 -9.89
C THR A 2 -3.29 34.44 -10.74
N ARG A 3 -2.08 34.18 -11.27
CA ARG A 3 -1.74 32.93 -11.99
C ARG A 3 -1.91 31.73 -11.06
N THR A 4 -2.75 30.78 -11.48
CA THR A 4 -3.06 29.52 -10.77
C THR A 4 -1.83 28.62 -10.68
N ALA A 5 -1.72 27.82 -9.60
CA ALA A 5 -0.59 26.90 -9.38
C ALA A 5 -0.37 25.97 -10.59
N ALA A 6 -1.45 25.50 -11.22
CA ALA A 6 -1.43 24.73 -12.46
C ALA A 6 -0.68 25.40 -13.63
N GLN A 7 -0.80 26.73 -13.79
CA GLN A 7 -0.07 27.47 -14.84
C GLN A 7 1.43 27.56 -14.54
N ARG A 8 1.83 27.60 -13.26
CA ARG A 8 3.24 27.60 -12.88
C ARG A 8 3.88 26.23 -13.08
N ILE A 9 3.15 25.14 -12.85
CA ILE A 9 3.63 23.78 -13.14
C ILE A 9 3.83 23.60 -14.66
N LEU A 10 2.95 24.20 -15.48
CA LEU A 10 3.08 24.21 -16.94
C LEU A 10 4.26 25.05 -17.47
N GLU A 11 4.57 26.19 -16.84
CA GLU A 11 5.63 27.10 -17.29
C GLU A 11 7.01 26.75 -16.73
N SER A 12 7.10 26.21 -15.50
CA SER A 12 8.36 25.92 -14.82
C SER A 12 8.94 24.55 -15.16
N SER A 13 8.09 23.58 -15.50
CA SER A 13 8.56 22.25 -15.86
C SER A 13 8.82 22.19 -17.37
N ARG A 14 10.09 22.01 -17.75
CA ARG A 14 10.51 21.68 -19.13
C ARG A 14 9.74 20.50 -19.74
N HIS A 15 9.03 19.72 -18.91
CA HIS A 15 8.21 18.58 -19.29
C HIS A 15 6.82 18.99 -19.80
N ALA A 16 6.22 20.05 -19.25
CA ALA A 16 4.88 20.50 -19.66
C ALA A 16 4.88 21.21 -21.02
N THR A 17 5.96 21.90 -21.39
CA THR A 17 6.13 22.47 -22.73
C THR A 17 6.25 21.40 -23.82
N ARG A 18 6.53 20.14 -23.47
CA ARG A 18 6.51 18.99 -24.40
C ARG A 18 5.17 18.25 -24.43
N LEU A 19 4.27 18.48 -23.47
CA LEU A 19 2.92 17.90 -23.45
C LEU A 19 1.97 18.55 -24.47
N THR A 20 2.29 19.78 -24.92
CA THR A 20 1.56 20.50 -25.98
C THR A 20 1.95 20.07 -27.39
N GLY A 21 3.08 19.37 -27.55
CA GLY A 21 3.43 18.67 -28.79
C GLY A 21 2.64 17.37 -28.89
N VAL A 22 2.19 17.01 -30.10
CA VAL A 22 1.43 15.78 -30.39
C VAL A 22 2.02 14.61 -29.60
N LEU A 23 1.32 14.16 -28.56
CA LEU A 23 1.68 12.99 -27.76
C LEU A 23 1.51 11.76 -28.66
N GLN A 24 2.46 11.57 -29.57
CA GLN A 24 2.39 10.54 -30.59
C GLN A 24 2.62 9.19 -29.92
N GLU A 25 1.68 8.27 -30.16
CA GLU A 25 1.80 6.89 -29.70
C GLU A 25 3.12 6.28 -30.20
N PRO A 26 3.75 5.40 -29.42
CA PRO A 26 4.78 4.55 -29.99
C PRO A 26 4.12 3.60 -30.98
N GLN A 27 4.59 3.67 -32.23
CA GLN A 27 4.08 2.89 -33.36
C GLN A 27 4.16 1.36 -33.17
N LYS A 28 4.88 0.85 -32.15
CA LYS A 28 5.06 -0.59 -31.93
C LYS A 28 4.07 -1.14 -30.89
N PRO A 29 3.26 -2.15 -31.23
CA PRO A 29 2.30 -2.78 -30.31
C PRO A 29 3.02 -3.45 -29.12
N LEU A 30 2.30 -3.64 -28.02
CA LEU A 30 2.85 -4.26 -26.83
C LEU A 30 3.01 -5.76 -27.11
N HIS A 31 4.24 -6.25 -27.03
CA HIS A 31 4.52 -7.66 -27.32
C HIS A 31 3.90 -8.57 -26.22
N PRO A 32 3.20 -9.67 -26.57
CA PRO A 32 2.52 -10.54 -25.61
C PRO A 32 3.41 -11.07 -24.48
N TYR A 33 4.65 -11.44 -24.79
CA TYR A 33 5.65 -11.84 -23.78
C TYR A 33 5.90 -10.74 -22.73
N LEU A 34 6.03 -9.48 -23.15
CA LEU A 34 6.29 -8.36 -22.23
C LEU A 34 5.07 -8.08 -21.35
N LEU A 35 3.85 -8.22 -21.90
CA LEU A 35 2.61 -8.15 -21.13
C LEU A 35 2.64 -9.20 -20.02
N ARG A 36 2.73 -10.49 -20.37
CA ARG A 36 2.70 -11.61 -19.40
C ARG A 36 3.79 -11.48 -18.34
N ARG A 37 5.02 -11.18 -18.75
CA ARG A 37 6.16 -11.06 -17.83
C ARG A 37 5.97 -9.93 -16.83
N THR A 38 5.56 -8.75 -17.31
CA THR A 38 5.42 -7.57 -16.45
C THR A 38 4.20 -7.69 -15.55
N TYR A 39 3.08 -8.18 -16.07
CA TYR A 39 1.88 -8.49 -15.30
C TYR A 39 2.18 -9.46 -14.14
N LYS A 40 2.82 -10.61 -14.42
CA LYS A 40 3.19 -11.59 -13.39
C LYS A 40 4.05 -10.96 -12.30
N ARG A 41 5.09 -10.24 -12.70
CA ARG A 41 6.00 -9.55 -11.77
C ARG A 41 5.27 -8.53 -10.89
N HIS A 42 4.32 -7.80 -11.46
CA HIS A 42 3.50 -6.83 -10.73
C HIS A 42 2.60 -7.54 -9.73
N CYS A 43 1.86 -8.58 -10.14
CA CYS A 43 1.00 -9.36 -9.24
C CYS A 43 1.82 -10.01 -8.10
N GLU A 44 2.98 -10.60 -8.39
CA GLU A 44 3.88 -11.17 -7.38
C GLU A 44 4.32 -10.13 -6.34
N ARG A 45 4.71 -8.92 -6.80
CA ARG A 45 5.10 -7.82 -5.92
C ARG A 45 3.94 -7.32 -5.07
N MET A 46 2.77 -7.12 -5.68
CA MET A 46 1.56 -6.69 -4.98
C MET A 46 1.19 -7.67 -3.88
N ARG A 47 1.09 -8.97 -4.21
CA ARG A 47 0.78 -10.02 -3.23
C ARG A 47 1.78 -10.06 -2.08
N ARG A 48 3.08 -10.00 -2.39
CA ARG A 48 4.11 -9.98 -1.35
C ARG A 48 3.92 -8.78 -0.41
N PHE A 49 3.75 -7.59 -0.97
CA PHE A 49 3.58 -6.37 -0.20
C PHE A 49 2.32 -6.40 0.68
N ILE A 50 1.20 -6.89 0.12
CA ILE A 50 -0.05 -7.08 0.86
C ILE A 50 0.18 -8.00 2.05
N ARG A 51 0.79 -9.17 1.84
CA ARG A 51 1.11 -10.13 2.91
C ARG A 51 2.02 -9.52 3.97
N GLU A 52 3.10 -8.85 3.58
CA GLU A 52 4.02 -8.17 4.51
C GLU A 52 3.27 -7.14 5.37
N THR A 53 2.39 -6.34 4.76
CA THR A 53 1.62 -5.32 5.47
C THR A 53 0.58 -5.94 6.42
N GLN A 54 -0.07 -7.04 5.99
CA GLN A 54 -1.01 -7.80 6.83
C GLN A 54 -0.29 -8.45 8.02
N ALA A 55 0.88 -9.03 7.81
CA ALA A 55 1.68 -9.62 8.88
C ALA A 55 2.10 -8.58 9.94
N MET A 56 2.43 -7.35 9.54
CA MET A 56 2.70 -6.26 10.49
C MET A 56 1.48 -5.96 11.36
N ARG A 57 0.30 -5.87 10.75
CA ARG A 57 -0.96 -5.65 11.44
C ARG A 57 -1.29 -6.80 12.40
N GLU A 58 -1.23 -8.04 11.92
CA GLU A 58 -1.50 -9.22 12.74
C GLU A 58 -0.57 -9.29 13.94
N ARG A 59 0.71 -8.93 13.77
CA ARG A 59 1.68 -8.89 14.87
C ARG A 59 1.32 -7.86 15.93
N VAL A 60 0.92 -6.66 15.53
CA VAL A 60 0.41 -5.65 16.47
C VAL A 60 -0.82 -6.18 17.21
N GLU A 61 -1.78 -6.76 16.48
CA GLU A 61 -3.02 -7.27 17.05
C GLU A 61 -2.78 -8.41 18.05
N MET A 62 -1.84 -9.32 17.75
CA MET A 62 -1.43 -10.39 18.67
C MET A 62 -0.84 -9.82 19.97
N ILE A 63 0.12 -8.90 19.88
CA ILE A 63 0.75 -8.30 21.07
C ILE A 63 -0.30 -7.55 21.90
N VAL A 64 -1.12 -6.72 21.26
CA VAL A 64 -2.18 -5.95 21.94
C VAL A 64 -3.19 -6.89 22.61
N GLN A 65 -3.60 -7.97 21.95
CA GLN A 65 -4.57 -8.91 22.51
C GLN A 65 -4.06 -9.57 23.77
N VAL A 66 -2.79 -9.98 23.74
CA VAL A 66 -2.13 -10.61 24.87
C VAL A 66 -1.94 -9.60 26.02
N LEU A 67 -1.52 -8.36 25.72
CA LEU A 67 -1.48 -7.27 26.70
C LEU A 67 -2.85 -7.00 27.32
N ARG A 68 -3.92 -6.96 26.51
CA ARG A 68 -5.29 -6.72 26.97
C ARG A 68 -5.71 -7.72 28.04
N GLN A 69 -5.38 -9.00 27.89
CA GLN A 69 -5.70 -10.03 28.88
C GLN A 69 -4.99 -9.77 30.22
N LEU A 70 -3.72 -9.34 30.18
CA LEU A 70 -2.95 -9.07 31.39
C LEU A 70 -3.34 -7.74 32.06
N MET A 71 -3.70 -6.73 31.27
CA MET A 71 -4.07 -5.40 31.77
C MET A 71 -5.35 -5.39 32.61
N VAL A 72 -6.17 -6.43 32.53
CA VAL A 72 -7.33 -6.61 33.42
C VAL A 72 -6.91 -6.98 34.85
N VAL A 73 -5.70 -7.53 35.03
CA VAL A 73 -5.24 -8.06 36.32
C VAL A 73 -4.62 -6.95 37.17
N GLU A 74 -5.25 -6.63 38.31
CA GLU A 74 -4.79 -5.57 39.22
C GLU A 74 -3.37 -5.81 39.75
N THR A 75 -3.05 -7.06 40.12
CA THR A 75 -1.73 -7.41 40.65
C THR A 75 -0.63 -7.27 39.60
N PHE A 76 -0.92 -7.53 38.32
CA PHE A 76 0.02 -7.27 37.24
C PHE A 76 0.25 -5.77 37.04
N ASN A 77 -0.82 -4.98 37.04
CA ASN A 77 -0.73 -3.52 36.95
C ASN A 77 0.07 -2.92 38.12
N ALA A 78 -0.04 -3.48 39.33
CA ALA A 78 0.77 -3.07 40.47
C ALA A 78 2.26 -3.32 40.25
N VAL A 79 2.63 -4.47 39.67
CA VAL A 79 4.02 -4.76 39.28
C VAL A 79 4.51 -3.75 38.23
N LEU A 80 3.72 -3.45 37.20
CA LEU A 80 4.10 -2.45 36.19
C LEU A 80 4.29 -1.05 36.77
N LYS A 81 3.46 -0.64 37.73
CA LYS A 81 3.62 0.64 38.42
C LYS A 81 4.89 0.67 39.27
N ALA A 82 5.18 -0.39 40.02
CA ALA A 82 6.38 -0.50 40.85
C ALA A 82 7.67 -0.43 40.02
N GLU A 83 7.65 -1.01 38.81
CA GLU A 83 8.79 -1.03 37.89
C GLU A 83 8.88 0.19 36.97
N GLY A 84 7.97 1.18 37.08
CA GLY A 84 7.94 2.35 36.20
C GLY A 84 7.62 2.00 34.73
N LEU A 85 6.88 0.92 34.51
CA LEU A 85 6.49 0.37 33.19
C LEU A 85 5.02 0.63 32.84
N ALA A 86 4.25 1.26 33.73
CA ALA A 86 2.84 1.56 33.47
C ALA A 86 2.60 2.61 32.37
N THR A 87 3.64 3.37 31.98
CA THR A 87 3.55 4.34 30.88
C THR A 87 3.75 3.62 29.55
N MET A 88 2.73 3.66 28.69
CA MET A 88 2.73 2.99 27.39
C MET A 88 2.60 3.98 26.22
N PRO A 89 3.01 3.60 25.00
CA PRO A 89 2.79 4.40 23.80
C PRO A 89 1.31 4.68 23.57
N ALA A 90 1.00 5.85 22.99
CA ALA A 90 -0.37 6.31 22.79
C ALA A 90 -1.17 5.35 21.89
N GLU A 91 -0.53 4.81 20.86
CA GLU A 91 -1.11 3.85 19.91
C GLU A 91 -1.54 2.56 20.61
N VAL A 92 -0.68 2.06 21.52
CA VAL A 92 -0.97 0.86 22.32
C VAL A 92 -2.10 1.15 23.32
N ALA A 93 -2.08 2.30 23.99
CA ALA A 93 -3.13 2.71 24.92
C ALA A 93 -4.50 2.83 24.24
N GLU A 94 -4.53 3.47 23.06
CA GLU A 94 -5.75 3.63 22.27
C GLU A 94 -6.31 2.28 21.85
N ARG A 95 -5.46 1.36 21.39
CA ARG A 95 -5.85 -0.02 21.03
C ARG A 95 -6.37 -0.83 22.20
N LEU A 96 -5.77 -0.70 23.37
CA LEU A 96 -6.22 -1.40 24.57
C LEU A 96 -7.60 -0.90 25.02
N SER A 97 -7.86 0.40 24.83
CA SER A 97 -9.14 1.07 25.16
C SER A 97 -10.24 0.83 24.13
N ALA A 98 -9.87 0.72 22.85
CA ALA A 98 -10.79 0.45 21.76
C ALA A 98 -11.24 -1.02 21.77
N SER A 99 -12.55 -1.24 21.95
CA SER A 99 -13.17 -2.57 21.95
C SER A 99 -13.33 -3.18 20.55
N GLN A 100 -13.17 -2.39 19.48
CA GLN A 100 -13.15 -2.86 18.08
C GLN A 100 -12.13 -2.08 17.24
N GLY A 101 -11.55 -2.77 16.26
CA GLY A 101 -10.31 -2.41 15.56
C GLY A 101 -10.19 -0.97 15.09
N PHE A 102 -9.04 -0.37 15.36
CA PHE A 102 -8.61 0.87 14.72
C PHE A 102 -8.56 0.64 13.20
N SER A 103 -9.31 1.47 12.49
CA SER A 103 -9.19 1.56 11.04
C SER A 103 -8.13 2.63 10.75
N PRO A 104 -6.99 2.28 10.13
CA PRO A 104 -5.96 3.26 9.73
C PRO A 104 -6.46 4.35 8.77
N ARG A 105 -7.73 4.26 8.33
CA ARG A 105 -8.44 5.25 7.50
C ARG A 105 -8.70 6.60 8.15
N GLY A 106 -8.44 6.79 9.44
CA GLY A 106 -8.80 8.03 10.15
C GLY A 106 -8.01 9.29 9.80
N ARG A 107 -7.11 9.28 8.81
CA ARG A 107 -6.24 10.46 8.57
C ARG A 107 -5.72 10.66 7.14
N LEU A 108 -6.48 10.22 6.14
CA LEU A 108 -6.33 10.73 4.78
C LEU A 108 -7.72 11.10 4.30
N ASP A 109 -8.16 12.28 4.72
CA ASP A 109 -9.38 12.90 4.23
C ASP A 109 -9.41 12.79 2.72
N GLN A 110 -10.48 12.19 2.20
CA GLN A 110 -10.92 12.37 0.83
C GLN A 110 -11.21 13.85 0.68
N THR A 111 -10.16 14.62 0.41
CA THR A 111 -10.29 16.00 -0.01
C THR A 111 -10.95 15.89 -1.37
N VAL A 112 -12.27 16.01 -1.42
CA VAL A 112 -13.04 16.18 -2.66
C VAL A 112 -12.62 17.55 -3.17
N MET A 113 -11.48 17.58 -3.86
CA MET A 113 -11.02 18.77 -4.54
C MET A 113 -12.03 19.04 -5.67
N PRO A 114 -12.44 20.31 -5.85
CA PRO A 114 -13.23 20.68 -7.02
C PRO A 114 -12.48 20.22 -8.27
N SER A 115 -13.23 19.67 -9.24
CA SER A 115 -12.70 19.10 -10.48
C SER A 115 -11.86 20.15 -11.22
N GLU A 116 -10.56 20.12 -11.00
CA GLU A 116 -9.63 20.98 -11.70
C GLU A 116 -9.67 20.63 -13.20
N PRO A 117 -9.61 21.64 -14.08
CA PRO A 117 -9.66 21.41 -15.52
C PRO A 117 -8.47 20.54 -15.96
N LEU A 118 -8.75 19.54 -16.80
CA LEU A 118 -7.73 18.63 -17.32
C LEU A 118 -6.65 19.42 -18.08
N ILE A 119 -5.39 19.09 -17.84
CA ILE A 119 -4.24 19.65 -18.55
C ILE A 119 -3.96 18.77 -19.76
N ALA A 120 -4.37 19.21 -20.95
CA ALA A 120 -4.19 18.46 -22.21
C ALA A 120 -4.78 17.02 -22.21
N GLY A 121 -5.79 16.77 -21.37
CA GLY A 121 -6.42 15.46 -21.17
C GLY A 121 -5.82 14.62 -20.04
N ILE A 122 -4.91 15.20 -19.24
CA ILE A 122 -4.32 14.59 -18.05
C ILE A 122 -4.87 15.26 -16.78
N CYS A 123 -5.20 14.45 -15.79
CA CYS A 123 -5.59 14.89 -14.45
C CYS A 123 -4.39 15.53 -13.73
N PRO A 124 -4.52 16.75 -13.15
CA PRO A 124 -3.45 17.43 -12.42
C PRO A 124 -2.85 16.57 -11.29
N GLU A 125 -3.68 15.88 -10.51
CA GLU A 125 -3.23 14.98 -9.44
C GLU A 125 -2.28 13.88 -9.97
N ALA A 126 -2.54 13.35 -11.17
CA ALA A 126 -1.66 12.36 -11.77
C ALA A 126 -0.31 12.95 -12.22
N VAL A 127 -0.25 14.25 -12.51
CA VAL A 127 1.01 14.96 -12.81
C VAL A 127 1.80 15.19 -11.53
N GLU A 128 1.14 15.65 -10.47
CA GLU A 128 1.76 15.89 -9.16
C GLU A 128 2.37 14.60 -8.60
N ILE A 129 1.65 13.48 -8.63
CA ILE A 129 2.17 12.18 -8.16
C ILE A 129 3.45 11.77 -8.91
N LEU A 130 3.61 12.19 -10.16
CA LEU A 130 4.70 11.79 -11.03
C LEU A 130 5.82 12.83 -11.12
N GLU A 131 5.70 13.99 -10.49
CA GLU A 131 6.61 15.12 -10.71
C GLU A 131 8.06 14.80 -10.29
N ASP A 132 8.21 14.08 -9.18
CA ASP A 132 9.52 13.74 -8.59
C ASP A 132 10.23 12.57 -9.29
N PHE A 133 9.55 11.86 -10.20
CA PHE A 133 10.02 10.58 -10.74
C PHE A 133 10.72 10.69 -12.10
N GLY A 134 10.98 11.91 -12.61
CA GLY A 134 11.70 12.12 -13.87
C GLY A 134 11.04 11.44 -15.08
N VAL A 135 9.71 11.57 -15.19
CA VAL A 135 8.87 10.75 -16.07
C VAL A 135 9.00 11.14 -17.54
N HIS A 136 9.25 10.14 -18.39
CA HIS A 136 9.29 10.35 -19.84
C HIS A 136 7.90 10.76 -20.38
N PRO A 137 7.77 11.84 -21.20
CA PRO A 137 6.47 12.39 -21.65
C PRO A 137 5.50 11.38 -22.28
N LYS A 138 6.02 10.36 -22.98
CA LYS A 138 5.24 9.23 -23.53
C LYS A 138 4.35 8.51 -22.51
N ILE A 139 4.71 8.51 -21.22
CA ILE A 139 3.89 7.91 -20.16
C ILE A 139 2.56 8.68 -20.02
N PHE A 140 2.58 10.01 -20.06
CA PHE A 140 1.35 10.81 -20.05
C PHE A 140 0.48 10.53 -21.28
N GLY A 141 1.08 10.33 -22.45
CA GLY A 141 0.35 9.89 -23.65
C GLY A 141 -0.40 8.55 -23.46
N LEU A 142 0.17 7.62 -22.67
CA LEU A 142 -0.52 6.39 -22.32
C LEU A 142 -1.60 6.61 -21.25
N LEU A 143 -1.31 7.39 -20.22
CA LEU A 143 -2.27 7.67 -19.14
C LEU A 143 -3.54 8.33 -19.68
N LYS A 144 -3.43 9.20 -20.69
CA LYS A 144 -4.57 9.83 -21.38
C LYS A 144 -5.62 8.84 -21.90
N LYS A 145 -5.26 7.56 -22.11
CA LYS A 145 -6.19 6.50 -22.53
C LYS A 145 -7.13 6.05 -21.41
N GLY A 146 -6.81 6.33 -20.16
CA GLY A 146 -7.68 6.09 -19.02
C GLY A 146 -8.54 7.32 -18.68
N THR A 147 -9.64 7.08 -17.97
CA THR A 147 -10.40 8.15 -17.30
C THR A 147 -9.52 8.91 -16.29
N PRO A 148 -9.89 10.14 -15.89
CA PRO A 148 -9.11 10.91 -14.90
C PRO A 148 -8.82 10.14 -13.61
N SER A 149 -9.81 9.42 -13.07
CA SER A 149 -9.63 8.57 -11.87
C SER A 149 -8.63 7.44 -12.12
N ARG A 150 -8.68 6.81 -13.31
CA ARG A 150 -7.73 5.77 -13.68
C ARG A 150 -6.32 6.30 -13.92
N GLN A 151 -6.15 7.52 -14.40
CA GLN A 151 -4.84 8.17 -14.55
C GLN A 151 -4.14 8.31 -13.20
N VAL A 152 -4.88 8.78 -12.20
CA VAL A 152 -4.40 8.90 -10.81
C VAL A 152 -4.07 7.52 -10.23
N GLU A 153 -4.99 6.56 -10.36
CA GLU A 153 -4.79 5.19 -9.87
C GLU A 153 -3.54 4.54 -10.50
N ALA A 154 -3.35 4.68 -11.80
CA ALA A 154 -2.19 4.18 -12.52
C ALA A 154 -0.89 4.85 -12.07
N ALA A 155 -0.90 6.17 -11.81
CA ALA A 155 0.24 6.90 -11.26
C ALA A 155 0.61 6.38 -9.86
N LYS A 156 -0.37 6.28 -8.95
CA LYS A 156 -0.18 5.72 -7.60
C LYS A 156 0.38 4.31 -7.65
N LEU A 157 -0.15 3.47 -8.54
CA LEU A 157 0.29 2.08 -8.71
C LEU A 157 1.74 2.00 -9.19
N MET A 158 2.12 2.80 -10.20
CA MET A 158 3.50 2.81 -10.71
C MET A 158 4.51 3.29 -9.68
N VAL A 159 4.15 4.32 -8.90
CA VAL A 159 5.00 4.86 -7.83
C VAL A 159 5.14 3.84 -6.70
N ALA A 160 4.04 3.28 -6.20
CA ALA A 160 4.05 2.31 -5.12
C ALA A 160 4.79 1.00 -5.49
N LEU A 161 4.77 0.60 -6.77
CA LEU A 161 5.56 -0.52 -7.27
C LEU A 161 7.06 -0.22 -7.43
N ASP A 162 7.48 1.04 -7.27
CA ASP A 162 8.79 1.58 -7.66
C ASP A 162 9.13 1.26 -9.13
N ARG A 163 8.15 1.49 -10.02
CA ARG A 163 8.21 1.12 -11.44
C ARG A 163 7.54 2.17 -12.32
N VAL A 164 7.99 3.41 -12.23
CA VAL A 164 7.58 4.49 -13.14
C VAL A 164 8.27 4.34 -14.49
N THR A 165 7.80 3.36 -15.27
CA THR A 165 8.38 3.01 -16.56
C THR A 165 7.32 2.98 -17.65
N PHE A 166 7.76 3.18 -18.88
CA PHE A 166 6.87 3.13 -20.04
C PHE A 166 6.16 1.78 -20.16
N ILE A 167 6.86 0.67 -19.91
CA ILE A 167 6.27 -0.67 -19.99
C ILE A 167 5.22 -0.91 -18.90
N SER A 168 5.43 -0.40 -17.68
CA SER A 168 4.44 -0.46 -16.60
C SER A 168 3.15 0.23 -17.02
N ALA A 169 3.25 1.47 -17.52
CA ALA A 169 2.08 2.23 -17.98
C ALA A 169 1.32 1.48 -19.08
N ARG A 170 2.03 0.86 -20.05
CA ARG A 170 1.38 0.08 -21.11
C ARG A 170 0.59 -1.11 -20.56
N VAL A 171 1.16 -1.84 -19.60
CA VAL A 171 0.51 -3.02 -19.02
C VAL A 171 -0.68 -2.62 -18.18
N ILE A 172 -0.57 -1.56 -17.37
CA ILE A 172 -1.67 -1.02 -16.58
C ILE A 172 -2.84 -0.60 -17.48
N ILE A 173 -2.56 0.11 -18.59
CA ILE A 173 -3.59 0.51 -19.56
C ILE A 173 -4.16 -0.68 -20.32
N ALA A 174 -3.33 -1.66 -20.72
CA ALA A 174 -3.80 -2.88 -21.39
C ALA A 174 -4.73 -3.73 -20.50
N LEU A 175 -4.52 -3.72 -19.19
CA LEU A 175 -5.34 -4.40 -18.18
C LEU A 175 -6.33 -3.44 -17.49
N THR A 176 -6.68 -2.33 -18.15
CA THR A 176 -7.72 -1.42 -17.65
C THR A 176 -9.09 -1.87 -18.16
N PRO A 177 -10.12 -1.92 -17.29
CA PRO A 177 -11.48 -2.17 -17.72
C PRO A 177 -11.97 -1.14 -18.73
N GLN A 178 -12.74 -1.58 -19.74
CA GLN A 178 -13.29 -0.68 -20.78
C GLN A 178 -14.07 0.50 -20.17
N SER A 179 -14.77 0.29 -19.06
CA SER A 179 -15.48 1.34 -18.32
C SER A 179 -14.58 2.43 -17.73
N LYS A 180 -13.28 2.15 -17.57
CA LYS A 180 -12.25 3.08 -17.07
C LYS A 180 -11.34 3.61 -18.18
N LEU A 181 -11.66 3.37 -19.46
CA LEU A 181 -10.98 3.98 -20.60
C LEU A 181 -11.64 5.31 -21.00
N ALA A 182 -10.83 6.23 -21.52
CA ALA A 182 -11.30 7.53 -22.02
C ALA A 182 -12.18 7.39 -23.28
N ASP A 183 -11.92 6.37 -24.09
CA ASP A 183 -12.75 5.99 -25.24
C ASP A 183 -13.05 4.48 -25.18
N PRO A 184 -14.21 4.09 -24.61
CA PRO A 184 -14.61 2.69 -24.50
C PRO A 184 -14.94 2.03 -25.85
N SER A 185 -15.13 2.82 -26.93
CA SER A 185 -15.46 2.29 -28.25
C SER A 185 -14.27 1.61 -28.94
N ILE A 186 -13.05 1.92 -28.49
CA ILE A 186 -11.83 1.32 -29.01
C ILE A 186 -11.77 -0.17 -28.58
N PRO A 187 -11.69 -1.10 -29.54
CA PRO A 187 -11.57 -2.53 -29.23
C PRO A 187 -10.32 -2.83 -28.40
N ARG A 188 -10.40 -3.86 -27.56
CA ARG A 188 -9.26 -4.33 -26.79
C ARG A 188 -8.11 -4.74 -27.71
N GLN A 189 -6.89 -4.46 -27.27
CA GLN A 189 -5.72 -4.93 -27.99
C GLN A 189 -5.70 -6.46 -27.99
N HIS A 190 -5.60 -7.05 -29.18
CA HIS A 190 -5.40 -8.49 -29.32
C HIS A 190 -3.91 -8.83 -29.12
N PHE A 191 -3.64 -9.87 -28.33
CA PHE A 191 -2.29 -10.36 -28.04
C PHE A 191 -2.16 -11.79 -28.56
N PHE A 192 -1.34 -11.99 -29.59
CA PHE A 192 -1.11 -13.32 -30.14
C PHE A 192 -0.68 -14.31 -29.05
N GLY A 193 -1.35 -15.47 -28.98
CA GLY A 193 -1.12 -16.49 -27.95
C GLY A 193 -1.73 -16.18 -26.57
N ILE A 194 -2.61 -15.17 -26.47
CA ILE A 194 -3.45 -14.89 -25.32
C ILE A 194 -4.88 -14.77 -25.82
N ASP A 195 -5.72 -15.72 -25.44
CA ASP A 195 -7.15 -15.71 -25.71
C ASP A 195 -7.86 -14.58 -24.93
N THR A 196 -9.06 -14.25 -25.40
CA THR A 196 -9.88 -13.17 -24.82
C THR A 196 -10.24 -13.45 -23.37
N ASP A 197 -10.49 -14.71 -23.04
CA ASP A 197 -10.95 -15.13 -21.72
C ASP A 197 -9.81 -15.06 -20.71
N THR A 198 -8.61 -15.54 -21.08
CA THR A 198 -7.39 -15.34 -20.29
C THR A 198 -7.08 -13.85 -20.08
N LEU A 199 -7.20 -13.01 -21.12
CA LEU A 199 -6.95 -11.57 -20.96
C LEU A 199 -7.98 -10.92 -20.01
N ALA A 200 -9.24 -11.31 -20.09
CA ALA A 200 -10.29 -10.83 -19.17
C ALA A 200 -10.04 -11.29 -17.73
N ALA A 201 -9.63 -12.54 -17.53
CA ALA A 201 -9.24 -13.04 -16.21
C ALA A 201 -8.04 -12.28 -15.63
N MET A 202 -7.02 -12.01 -16.46
CA MET A 202 -5.86 -11.19 -16.07
C MET A 202 -6.27 -9.79 -15.64
N GLU A 203 -7.21 -9.16 -16.34
CA GLU A 203 -7.73 -7.84 -16.00
C GLU A 203 -8.48 -7.83 -14.67
N ILE A 204 -9.37 -8.79 -14.45
CA ILE A 204 -10.14 -8.91 -13.20
C ILE A 204 -9.19 -9.08 -12.02
N GLU A 205 -8.24 -10.02 -12.12
CA GLU A 205 -7.23 -10.25 -11.08
C GLU A 205 -6.36 -9.02 -10.84
N PHE A 206 -5.85 -8.40 -11.91
CA PHE A 206 -4.99 -7.21 -11.80
C PHE A 206 -5.74 -6.05 -11.15
N GLY A 207 -7.02 -5.86 -11.49
CA GLY A 207 -7.88 -4.84 -10.91
C GLY A 207 -8.08 -5.03 -9.40
N ALA A 208 -8.42 -6.25 -8.99
CA ALA A 208 -8.59 -6.59 -7.57
C ALA A 208 -7.30 -6.41 -6.78
N LEU A 209 -6.18 -6.97 -7.27
CA LEU A 209 -4.88 -6.85 -6.62
C LEU A 209 -4.37 -5.40 -6.57
N SER A 210 -4.60 -4.60 -7.62
CA SER A 210 -4.18 -3.19 -7.63
C SER A 210 -4.88 -2.39 -6.55
N HIS A 211 -6.18 -2.63 -6.33
CA HIS A 211 -6.95 -1.95 -5.28
C HIS A 211 -6.44 -2.34 -3.89
N GLU A 212 -6.37 -3.65 -3.60
CA GLU A 212 -5.89 -4.15 -2.31
C GLU A 212 -4.46 -3.70 -2.00
N PHE A 213 -3.59 -3.68 -3.01
CA PHE A 213 -2.23 -3.21 -2.88
C PHE A 213 -2.15 -1.72 -2.54
N LEU A 214 -2.95 -0.86 -3.19
CA LEU A 214 -2.97 0.57 -2.89
C LEU A 214 -3.53 0.84 -1.49
N ASP A 215 -4.55 0.09 -1.05
CA ASP A 215 -5.08 0.15 0.32
C ASP A 215 -4.02 -0.25 1.35
N ALA A 216 -3.31 -1.36 1.10
CA ALA A 216 -2.20 -1.80 1.95
C ALA A 216 -1.07 -0.75 1.98
N ASN A 217 -0.73 -0.18 0.82
CA ASN A 217 0.33 0.82 0.70
C ASN A 217 0.01 2.09 1.48
N ALA A 218 -1.25 2.54 1.46
CA ALA A 218 -1.70 3.70 2.23
C ALA A 218 -1.53 3.50 3.75
N CYS A 219 -1.65 2.26 4.23
CA CYS A 219 -1.59 1.95 5.66
C CYS A 219 -0.22 1.46 6.14
N ARG A 220 0.71 1.11 5.25
CA ARG A 220 2.02 0.52 5.61
C ARG A 220 2.82 1.37 6.58
N GLY A 221 2.83 2.70 6.40
CA GLY A 221 3.54 3.62 7.29
C GLY A 221 2.98 3.59 8.72
N VAL A 222 1.66 3.60 8.85
CA VAL A 222 0.96 3.52 10.15
C VAL A 222 1.30 2.20 10.84
N TRP A 223 1.14 1.08 10.14
CA TRP A 223 1.44 -0.25 10.69
C TRP A 223 2.91 -0.42 11.07
N SER A 224 3.83 0.14 10.29
CA SER A 224 5.25 0.09 10.60
C SER A 224 5.58 0.85 11.89
N LEU A 225 5.06 2.06 12.06
CA LEU A 225 5.29 2.85 13.27
C LEU A 225 4.63 2.20 14.50
N GLU A 226 3.39 1.74 14.34
CA GLU A 226 2.66 1.06 15.40
C GLU A 226 3.37 -0.24 15.82
N LEU A 227 3.88 -1.02 14.87
CA LEU A 227 4.65 -2.23 15.16
C LEU A 227 5.94 -1.93 15.91
N VAL A 228 6.69 -0.88 15.52
CA VAL A 228 7.90 -0.45 16.22
C VAL A 228 7.58 -0.05 17.66
N ALA A 229 6.57 0.80 17.88
CA ALA A 229 6.18 1.25 19.20
C ALA A 229 5.70 0.09 20.09
N THR A 230 4.82 -0.75 19.55
CA THR A 230 4.26 -1.92 20.23
C THR A 230 5.35 -2.92 20.61
N SER A 231 6.25 -3.23 19.67
CA SER A 231 7.35 -4.16 19.89
C SER A 231 8.38 -3.62 20.89
N ALA A 232 8.70 -2.31 20.83
CA ALA A 232 9.61 -1.69 21.78
C ALA A 232 9.07 -1.73 23.22
N TYR A 233 7.79 -1.40 23.41
CA TYR A 233 7.13 -1.49 24.72
C TYR A 233 7.08 -2.94 25.21
N PHE A 234 6.68 -3.87 24.35
CA PHE A 234 6.63 -5.29 24.67
C PHE A 234 7.99 -5.85 25.10
N ASN A 235 9.05 -5.55 24.34
CA ASN A 235 10.42 -5.97 24.68
C ASN A 235 10.89 -5.36 26.00
N ARG A 236 10.49 -4.11 26.31
CA ARG A 236 10.79 -3.50 27.61
C ARG A 236 10.14 -4.26 28.76
N LEU A 237 8.92 -4.77 28.59
CA LEU A 237 8.27 -5.63 29.58
C LEU A 237 9.00 -6.97 29.74
N MET A 238 9.33 -7.61 28.62
CA MET A 238 9.97 -8.93 28.60
C MET A 238 11.44 -8.91 29.05
N ASN A 239 12.10 -7.76 29.03
CA ASN A 239 13.46 -7.59 29.56
C ASN A 239 13.49 -7.20 31.05
N ASN A 240 12.33 -7.00 31.70
CA ASN A 240 12.28 -6.73 33.14
C ASN A 240 12.14 -8.03 33.94
N LEU A 241 13.12 -8.30 34.80
CA LEU A 241 13.19 -9.54 35.59
C LEU A 241 11.95 -9.76 36.49
N ASN A 242 11.42 -8.70 37.10
CA ASN A 242 10.26 -8.81 38.00
C ASN A 242 8.98 -9.10 37.22
N VAL A 243 8.80 -8.48 36.06
CA VAL A 243 7.70 -8.77 35.13
C VAL A 243 7.78 -10.22 34.66
N VAL A 244 8.93 -10.67 34.15
CA VAL A 244 9.13 -12.05 33.68
C VAL A 244 8.87 -13.07 34.78
N ARG A 245 9.42 -12.86 35.99
CA ARG A 245 9.21 -13.76 37.14
C ARG A 245 7.73 -13.82 37.53
N TYR A 246 7.04 -12.68 37.54
CA TYR A 246 5.62 -12.62 37.83
C TYR A 246 4.81 -13.38 36.78
N LEU A 247 5.07 -13.16 35.48
CA LEU A 247 4.36 -13.84 34.39
C LEU A 247 4.60 -15.35 34.42
N ALA A 248 5.84 -15.79 34.62
CA ALA A 248 6.16 -17.22 34.70
C ALA A 248 5.46 -17.93 35.87
N HIS A 249 5.27 -17.23 37.00
CA HIS A 249 4.63 -17.80 38.18
C HIS A 249 3.09 -17.73 38.12
N SER A 250 2.53 -16.58 37.74
CA SER A 250 1.09 -16.30 37.82
C SER A 250 0.34 -16.54 36.51
N PHE A 251 1.02 -16.48 35.36
CA PHE A 251 0.43 -16.58 34.02
C PHE A 251 1.29 -17.42 33.05
N PRO A 252 1.60 -18.70 33.37
CA PRO A 252 2.57 -19.50 32.61
C PRO A 252 2.16 -19.75 31.15
N LYS A 253 0.85 -19.83 30.86
CA LYS A 253 0.35 -19.98 29.47
C LYS A 253 0.60 -18.72 28.65
N GLN A 254 0.18 -17.56 29.18
CA GLN A 254 0.42 -16.27 28.54
C GLN A 254 1.92 -16.03 28.43
N PHE A 255 2.72 -16.37 29.44
CA PHE A 255 4.17 -16.25 29.38
C PHE A 255 4.80 -17.03 28.21
N ALA A 256 4.32 -18.25 27.93
CA ALA A 256 4.78 -19.01 26.76
C ALA A 256 4.39 -18.33 25.43
N GLU A 257 3.16 -17.80 25.33
CA GLU A 257 2.73 -17.02 24.17
C GLU A 257 3.57 -15.75 24.00
N PHE A 258 3.81 -14.99 25.08
CA PHE A 258 4.67 -13.81 25.12
C PHE A 258 6.10 -14.11 24.65
N HIS A 259 6.68 -15.21 25.12
CA HIS A 259 8.02 -15.60 24.72
C HIS A 259 8.09 -15.98 23.23
N GLY A 260 7.03 -16.60 22.69
CA GLY A 260 6.92 -16.87 21.25
C GLY A 260 6.84 -15.58 20.40
N LEU A 261 6.11 -14.55 20.87
CA LEU A 261 6.00 -13.27 20.17
C LEU A 261 7.29 -12.43 20.18
N ALA A 262 8.17 -12.68 21.17
CA ALA A 262 9.45 -11.98 21.34
C ALA A 262 10.52 -12.43 20.34
N ASP A 263 10.40 -13.62 19.76
CA ASP A 263 11.35 -14.11 18.76
C ASP A 263 11.10 -13.43 17.39
N PRO A 264 12.05 -12.62 16.88
CA PRO A 264 11.88 -11.98 15.57
C PRO A 264 11.86 -12.98 14.40
N GLY A 265 12.47 -14.17 14.52
CA GLY A 265 12.64 -15.12 13.42
C GLY A 265 11.40 -15.95 13.04
N ILE A 266 10.37 -15.96 13.89
CA ILE A 266 9.13 -16.72 13.65
C ILE A 266 8.26 -16.06 12.56
N TYR A 267 8.46 -14.76 12.28
CA TYR A 267 7.57 -14.01 11.40
C TYR A 267 8.10 -13.77 9.99
N ASP A 268 9.43 -13.79 9.80
CA ASP A 268 10.02 -13.86 8.46
C ASP A 268 9.66 -15.21 7.77
N SER A 269 9.52 -16.29 8.55
CA SER A 269 9.16 -17.62 8.04
C SER A 269 7.65 -17.79 7.73
N LEU A 270 6.77 -17.01 8.36
CA LEU A 270 5.34 -16.97 8.04
C LEU A 270 5.04 -16.24 6.72
N ALA A 271 5.90 -15.29 6.32
CA ALA A 271 5.79 -14.62 5.01
C ALA A 271 6.15 -15.56 3.84
N ASP A 272 6.99 -16.57 4.09
CA ASP A 272 7.45 -17.55 3.10
C ASP A 272 6.57 -18.81 3.04
N THR A 273 5.94 -19.22 4.13
CA THR A 273 5.21 -20.50 4.21
C THR A 273 3.80 -20.51 3.59
N GLN A 274 3.21 -19.36 3.25
CA GLN A 274 1.92 -19.29 2.55
C GLN A 274 2.02 -19.16 1.02
N GLY A 275 3.21 -19.42 0.45
CA GLY A 275 3.47 -19.43 -1.00
C GLY A 275 3.44 -20.81 -1.67
N GLU A 276 3.30 -21.89 -0.92
CA GLU A 276 3.31 -23.27 -1.42
C GLU A 276 1.97 -23.96 -1.13
N SER A 277 0.97 -23.71 -1.97
CA SER A 277 -0.22 -24.56 -2.14
C SER A 277 -0.81 -24.34 -3.52
#